data_AF-A0A0R1TWJ0-F1
#
_entry.id   AF-A0A0R1TWJ0-F1
#
_cell.length_a   1.000
_cell.length_b   1.000
_cell.length_c   1.000
_cell.angle_alpha   90.00
_cell.angle_beta   90.00
_cell.angle_gamma   90.00
#
_symmetry.space_group_name_H-M   'P 1'
#
loop_
_entity.id
_entity.type
_entity.pdbx_description
1 polymer ?
#
loop_
_entity_poly.entity_id
_entity_poly.type
_entity_poly.pdbx_seq_one_letter_code
_entity_poly.pdbx_strand_id
1 'polypeptide(L)'
;MKKVSILFVCIVCSILAGCSSTDKVDKNSVSSSDKTVSTSTQSQKGFNGKTLKNEDGSLTITKVETTKTTNPSIEGEVKAVLIIGKFTNNSSETQSPKDFWSQYIKVYTVNKNSDSELILSGLQIDTPYDDLYEAASDKVHPGKTIKFMIGYQTNKLSTKYKFVPTTKSSDELKPTLTLNAKNIDVSSLNNGSESKSTASSESTSTSTPQENSTEIDSTSSSSSTTQTSNSYADLPPFDGTLSDFINKYGVTPAVYKVQKFGMSPEEALKSTPDELETSGEIQTEAGY
;
A
#
# COMPACT_ATOMS: atom_id res chain seq x y z
N MET A 1 -40.08 41.18 5.92
CA MET A 1 -40.30 40.28 7.08
C MET A 1 -39.00 40.17 7.86
N LYS A 2 -39.07 40.42 9.18
CA LYS A 2 -38.27 39.93 10.32
C LYS A 2 -36.78 39.55 10.13
N LYS A 3 -35.81 39.86 11.00
CA LYS A 3 -35.58 40.74 12.17
C LYS A 3 -34.04 40.72 12.37
N VAL A 4 -33.35 41.86 12.34
CA VAL A 4 -32.78 42.61 13.49
C VAL A 4 -31.51 42.01 14.11
N SER A 5 -30.38 42.66 13.84
CA SER A 5 -29.16 42.69 14.67
C SER A 5 -29.46 43.29 16.04
N ILE A 6 -28.94 42.72 17.13
CA ILE A 6 -28.79 43.40 18.42
C ILE A 6 -27.42 43.09 19.03
N LEU A 7 -26.68 44.17 19.21
CA LEU A 7 -25.47 44.37 19.99
C LEU A 7 -25.90 44.81 21.41
N PHE A 8 -25.32 44.24 22.46
CA PHE A 8 -25.34 44.74 23.85
C PHE A 8 -24.04 44.22 24.49
N VAL A 9 -23.01 45.01 24.83
CA VAL A 9 -22.86 46.17 25.74
C VAL A 9 -23.04 45.81 27.23
N CYS A 10 -21.88 45.55 27.86
CA CYS A 10 -21.33 46.13 29.10
C CYS A 10 -21.75 45.71 30.52
N ILE A 11 -20.73 45.86 31.39
CA ILE A 11 -20.71 46.20 32.85
C ILE A 11 -20.58 45.01 33.83
N VAL A 12 -19.35 44.69 34.26
CA VAL A 12 -18.59 45.18 35.46
C VAL A 12 -19.12 44.60 36.78
N CYS A 13 -18.27 43.85 37.49
CA CYS A 13 -17.87 44.15 38.87
C CYS A 13 -16.85 43.13 39.42
N SER A 14 -15.72 43.67 39.86
CA SER A 14 -14.70 43.00 40.66
C SER A 14 -15.21 42.70 42.07
N ILE A 15 -14.79 41.57 42.65
CA ILE A 15 -14.59 41.45 44.10
C ILE A 15 -13.28 40.70 44.36
N LEU A 16 -12.32 41.43 44.91
CA LEU A 16 -11.24 40.89 45.72
C LEU A 16 -11.74 40.77 47.17
N ALA A 17 -11.52 39.61 47.79
CA ALA A 17 -11.27 39.33 49.21
C ALA A 17 -11.34 37.79 49.35
N GLY A 18 -10.43 37.06 49.99
CA GLY A 18 -9.63 37.41 51.16
C GLY A 18 -10.11 36.57 52.35
N CYS A 19 -9.24 35.68 52.83
CA CYS A 19 -9.22 35.01 54.13
C CYS A 19 -10.07 33.76 54.44
N SER A 20 -9.28 32.72 54.77
CA SER A 20 -9.31 31.87 55.97
C SER A 20 -10.45 30.86 56.15
N SER A 21 -10.08 29.60 55.95
CA SER A 21 -10.54 28.45 56.71
C SER A 21 -10.56 28.73 58.21
N THR A 22 -11.64 28.36 58.90
CA THR A 22 -11.69 27.37 59.99
C THR A 22 -13.14 27.33 60.49
N ASP A 23 -13.87 26.24 60.25
CA ASP A 23 -14.44 25.39 61.32
C ASP A 23 -15.40 24.34 60.77
N LYS A 24 -15.32 23.17 61.40
CA LYS A 24 -16.10 21.96 61.15
C LYS A 24 -17.52 22.10 61.72
N VAL A 25 -18.48 21.36 61.15
CA VAL A 25 -19.23 20.25 61.80
C VAL A 25 -20.49 19.90 60.99
N ASP A 26 -20.48 18.66 60.50
CA ASP A 26 -21.52 17.64 60.30
C ASP A 26 -23.02 17.98 60.32
N LYS A 27 -23.75 17.60 59.24
CA LYS A 27 -24.67 16.42 59.20
C LYS A 27 -25.54 16.36 57.91
N ASN A 28 -25.23 15.37 57.09
CA ASN A 28 -26.10 14.36 56.45
C ASN A 28 -27.59 14.70 56.10
N SER A 29 -27.96 14.76 54.81
CA SER A 29 -28.61 13.64 54.07
C SER A 29 -29.25 14.09 52.73
N VAL A 30 -28.81 13.41 51.65
CA VAL A 30 -29.55 12.94 50.46
C VAL A 30 -30.37 13.93 49.62
N SER A 31 -29.89 14.22 48.40
CA SER A 31 -30.51 13.77 47.12
C SER A 31 -29.97 14.57 45.91
N SER A 32 -29.26 13.84 45.04
CA SER A 32 -29.41 13.87 43.57
C SER A 32 -29.20 15.18 42.82
N SER A 33 -27.97 15.38 42.36
CA SER A 33 -27.67 15.46 40.92
C SER A 33 -26.16 15.49 40.76
N ASP A 34 -25.56 14.31 40.84
CA ASP A 34 -24.19 14.10 40.37
C ASP A 34 -24.19 14.45 38.88
N LYS A 35 -23.76 15.66 38.59
CA LYS A 35 -23.30 16.03 37.26
C LYS A 35 -22.04 15.21 37.08
N THR A 36 -22.21 13.97 36.62
CA THR A 36 -21.16 13.15 36.06
C THR A 36 -20.57 14.03 34.97
N VAL A 37 -19.48 14.70 35.30
CA VAL A 37 -18.56 15.19 34.30
C VAL A 37 -18.07 13.90 33.68
N SER A 38 -18.76 13.51 32.61
CA SER A 38 -18.31 12.50 31.68
C SER A 38 -17.02 13.05 31.10
N THR A 39 -15.94 12.83 31.82
CA THR A 39 -14.59 12.84 31.30
C THR A 39 -14.60 11.74 30.25
N SER A 40 -15.02 12.09 29.03
CA SER A 40 -14.92 11.22 27.88
C SER A 40 -13.45 10.83 27.81
N THR A 41 -13.17 9.60 28.18
CA THR A 41 -11.82 9.09 28.32
C THR A 41 -11.25 9.06 26.90
N GLN A 42 -10.43 10.06 26.59
CA GLN A 42 -9.64 10.18 25.37
C GLN A 42 -8.78 8.91 25.26
N SER A 43 -9.25 7.93 24.48
CA SER A 43 -8.52 6.67 24.24
C SER A 43 -7.88 6.65 22.83
N GLN A 44 -7.50 7.80 22.29
CA GLN A 44 -6.58 7.85 21.15
C GLN A 44 -5.16 7.94 21.66
N LYS A 45 -4.66 6.83 22.22
CA LYS A 45 -3.23 6.68 22.51
C LYS A 45 -2.52 6.40 21.18
N GLY A 46 -1.30 6.92 21.03
CA GLY A 46 -0.44 6.66 19.87
C GLY A 46 -0.04 5.18 19.75
N PHE A 47 1.17 4.89 19.29
CA PHE A 47 1.58 3.49 19.10
C PHE A 47 1.59 2.70 20.42
N ASN A 48 1.07 1.47 20.40
CA ASN A 48 1.32 0.47 21.44
C ASN A 48 2.24 -0.61 20.85
N GLY A 49 3.51 -0.58 21.24
CA GLY A 49 4.55 -1.36 20.57
C GLY A 49 4.64 -0.97 19.10
N LYS A 50 4.43 -1.93 18.19
CA LYS A 50 4.46 -1.68 16.74
C LYS A 50 3.08 -1.40 16.12
N THR A 51 2.05 -1.29 16.95
CA THR A 51 0.66 -1.22 16.49
C THR A 51 0.05 0.13 16.81
N LEU A 52 -0.57 0.75 15.81
CA LEU A 52 -1.49 1.88 15.98
C LEU A 52 -2.92 1.36 15.81
N LYS A 53 -3.82 1.70 16.72
CA LYS A 53 -5.23 1.30 16.65
C LYS A 53 -6.14 2.46 17.03
N ASN A 54 -7.17 2.68 16.22
CA ASN A 54 -8.27 3.58 16.48
C ASN A 54 -9.59 2.94 15.99
N GLU A 55 -10.65 3.73 15.95
CA GLU A 55 -11.98 3.32 15.47
C GLU A 55 -12.00 2.97 13.97
N ASP A 56 -11.17 3.62 13.16
CA ASP A 56 -11.13 3.38 11.71
C ASP A 56 -10.32 2.12 11.36
N GLY A 57 -9.29 1.80 12.15
CA GLY A 57 -8.43 0.66 11.83
C GLY A 57 -7.36 0.33 12.85
N SER A 58 -6.68 -0.78 12.61
CA SER A 58 -5.51 -1.23 13.34
C SER A 58 -4.39 -1.56 12.37
N LEU A 59 -3.23 -0.97 12.56
CA LEU A 59 -2.07 -1.14 11.72
C LEU A 59 -0.87 -1.58 12.54
N THR A 60 -0.19 -2.65 12.12
CA THR A 60 1.05 -3.13 12.74
C THR A 60 2.21 -3.06 11.75
N ILE A 61 3.26 -2.33 12.10
CA ILE A 61 4.50 -2.28 11.30
C ILE A 61 5.35 -3.50 11.64
N THR A 62 5.57 -4.36 10.65
CA THR A 62 6.34 -5.60 10.84
C THR A 62 7.80 -5.39 10.49
N LYS A 63 8.07 -4.66 9.41
CA LYS A 63 9.42 -4.45 8.87
C LYS A 63 9.59 -3.05 8.29
N VAL A 64 10.82 -2.54 8.39
CA VAL A 64 11.27 -1.34 7.69
C VAL A 64 12.55 -1.72 6.96
N GLU A 65 12.55 -1.54 5.65
CA GLU A 65 13.67 -1.81 4.79
C GLU A 65 14.04 -0.59 3.97
N THR A 66 15.29 -0.55 3.52
CA THR A 66 15.75 0.48 2.58
C THR A 66 16.41 -0.18 1.41
N THR A 67 16.23 0.43 0.25
CA THR A 67 16.86 -0.07 -0.97
C THR A 67 17.28 1.07 -1.88
N LYS A 68 18.09 0.71 -2.86
CA LYS A 68 18.65 1.56 -3.89
C LYS A 68 18.50 0.79 -5.20
N THR A 69 17.97 1.44 -6.22
CA THR A 69 17.87 0.86 -7.56
C THR A 69 18.07 1.96 -8.61
N THR A 70 18.25 1.57 -9.86
CA THR A 70 18.23 2.47 -11.00
C THR A 70 16.91 2.28 -11.73
N ASN A 71 16.14 3.35 -11.95
CA ASN A 71 14.94 3.26 -12.76
C ASN A 71 15.30 3.66 -14.19
N PRO A 72 15.06 2.84 -15.23
CA PRO A 72 15.38 3.22 -16.61
C PRO A 72 14.63 4.48 -17.09
N SER A 73 13.52 4.83 -16.45
CA SER A 73 12.72 6.02 -16.75
C SER A 73 13.20 7.28 -16.01
N ILE A 74 14.12 7.17 -15.05
CA ILE A 74 14.63 8.29 -14.25
C ILE A 74 16.15 8.21 -14.20
N GLU A 75 16.84 9.24 -14.71
CA GLU A 75 18.30 9.30 -14.64
C GLU A 75 18.79 9.28 -13.17
N GLY A 76 19.52 8.23 -12.79
CA GLY A 76 20.21 8.12 -11.51
C GLY A 76 19.70 7.05 -10.55
N GLU A 77 20.34 6.97 -9.39
CA GLU A 77 19.99 6.03 -8.31
C GLU A 77 18.76 6.54 -7.55
N VAL A 78 17.68 5.77 -7.60
CA VAL A 78 16.49 5.96 -6.76
C VAL A 78 16.71 5.25 -5.43
N LYS A 79 16.46 5.95 -4.32
CA LYS A 79 16.54 5.37 -2.98
C LYS A 79 15.16 5.37 -2.35
N ALA A 80 14.82 4.27 -1.70
CA ALA A 80 13.52 4.10 -1.09
C ALA A 80 13.60 3.53 0.32
N VAL A 81 12.61 3.86 1.13
CA VAL A 81 12.26 3.12 2.35
C VAL A 81 10.94 2.39 2.12
N LEU A 82 10.93 1.11 2.48
CA LEU A 82 9.81 0.19 2.32
C LEU A 82 9.30 -0.18 3.71
N ILE A 83 8.01 0.03 3.96
CA ILE A 83 7.40 -0.21 5.27
C ILE A 83 6.33 -1.28 5.11
N ILE A 84 6.62 -2.46 5.64
CA ILE A 84 5.77 -3.64 5.49
C ILE A 84 4.96 -3.82 6.77
N GLY A 85 3.65 -4.00 6.62
CA GLY A 85 2.75 -4.12 7.75
C GLY A 85 1.55 -5.02 7.51
N LYS A 86 0.69 -5.05 8.53
CA LYS A 86 -0.65 -5.61 8.47
C LYS A 86 -1.65 -4.53 8.83
N PHE A 87 -2.73 -4.44 8.06
CA PHE A 87 -3.82 -3.52 8.30
C PHE A 87 -5.10 -4.30 8.52
N THR A 88 -5.85 -3.96 9.56
CA THR A 88 -7.21 -4.45 9.81
C THR A 88 -8.15 -3.26 9.79
N ASN A 89 -9.18 -3.34 8.94
CA ASN A 89 -10.21 -2.32 8.88
C ASN A 89 -11.18 -2.50 10.06
N ASN A 90 -11.25 -1.53 10.96
CA ASN A 90 -12.17 -1.56 12.10
C ASN A 90 -13.42 -0.67 11.87
N SER A 91 -13.43 0.11 10.79
CA SER A 91 -14.54 0.98 10.44
C SER A 91 -15.74 0.17 9.89
N SER A 92 -16.87 0.85 9.73
CA SER A 92 -18.07 0.29 9.11
C SER A 92 -18.02 0.25 7.57
N GLU A 93 -17.11 1.01 6.95
CA GLU A 93 -17.00 1.16 5.50
C GLU A 93 -15.75 0.48 4.96
N THR A 94 -15.66 0.27 3.65
CA THR A 94 -14.40 -0.22 3.06
C THR A 94 -13.32 0.85 3.10
N GLN A 95 -12.09 0.48 3.46
CA GLN A 95 -10.95 1.40 3.54
C GLN A 95 -9.66 0.73 3.07
N SER A 96 -8.77 1.48 2.43
CA SER A 96 -7.45 0.97 2.06
C SER A 96 -6.39 1.24 3.14
N PRO A 97 -5.36 0.38 3.27
CA PRO A 97 -4.21 0.65 4.13
C PRO A 97 -3.56 2.00 3.85
N LYS A 98 -3.45 2.40 2.58
CA LYS A 98 -2.83 3.67 2.15
C LYS A 98 -3.66 4.87 2.60
N ASP A 99 -4.99 4.81 2.47
CA ASP A 99 -5.89 5.86 2.96
C ASP A 99 -5.73 6.01 4.48
N PHE A 100 -5.78 4.89 5.23
CA PHE A 100 -5.57 4.90 6.67
C PHE A 100 -4.18 5.48 7.04
N TRP A 101 -3.13 5.00 6.38
CA TRP A 101 -1.76 5.43 6.62
C TRP A 101 -1.60 6.95 6.45
N SER A 102 -2.09 7.49 5.33
CA SER A 102 -1.98 8.92 5.00
C SER A 102 -2.68 9.85 6.00
N GLN A 103 -3.77 9.38 6.62
CA GLN A 103 -4.54 10.16 7.59
C GLN A 103 -3.95 10.13 9.00
N TYR A 104 -3.30 9.02 9.35
CA TYR A 104 -2.98 8.70 10.75
C TYR A 104 -1.50 8.55 11.06
N ILE A 105 -0.61 8.57 10.06
CA ILE A 105 0.82 8.33 10.28
C ILE A 105 1.65 9.31 9.45
N LYS A 106 2.46 10.11 10.15
CA LYS A 106 3.61 10.81 9.57
C LYS A 106 4.87 10.01 9.75
N VAL A 107 5.77 10.07 8.77
CA VAL A 107 7.03 9.32 8.78
C VAL A 107 8.19 10.29 8.69
N TYR A 108 9.21 10.07 9.51
CA TYR A 108 10.42 10.88 9.53
C TYR A 108 11.65 10.01 9.38
N THR A 109 12.63 10.51 8.61
CA THR A 109 14.02 10.06 8.73
C THR A 109 14.59 10.60 10.03
N VAL A 110 15.24 9.73 10.81
CA VAL A 110 15.97 10.16 12.01
C VAL A 110 17.40 10.49 11.62
N ASN A 111 17.83 11.73 11.81
CA ASN A 111 19.22 12.15 11.57
C ASN A 111 19.87 12.67 12.85
N LYS A 112 21.18 12.93 12.80
CA LYS A 112 21.96 13.38 13.97
C LYS A 112 21.44 14.68 14.60
N ASN A 113 21.00 15.63 13.76
CA ASN A 113 20.72 17.00 14.18
C ASN A 113 19.23 17.36 14.07
N SER A 114 18.50 16.72 13.16
CA SER A 114 17.08 16.97 12.95
C SER A 114 16.41 15.79 12.26
N ASP A 115 15.14 15.60 12.55
CA ASP A 115 14.32 14.64 11.82
C ASP A 115 13.78 15.31 10.55
N SER A 116 13.69 14.58 9.44
CA SER A 116 13.13 15.11 8.19
C SER A 116 11.93 14.28 7.78
N GLU A 117 10.80 14.94 7.61
CA GLU A 117 9.54 14.30 7.20
C GLU A 117 9.68 13.70 5.81
N LEU A 118 9.10 12.52 5.62
CA LEU A 118 8.95 11.88 4.34
C LEU A 118 7.54 12.14 3.83
N ILE A 119 7.46 12.68 2.62
CA ILE A 119 6.20 12.91 1.94
C ILE A 119 5.86 11.67 1.13
N LEU A 120 4.64 11.16 1.31
CA LEU A 120 4.18 10.00 0.59
C LEU A 120 4.00 10.37 -0.88
N SER A 121 4.82 9.80 -1.75
CA SER A 121 4.74 9.95 -3.20
C SER A 121 4.57 8.59 -3.86
N GLY A 122 4.21 8.60 -5.15
CA GLY A 122 4.29 7.37 -5.96
C GLY A 122 5.69 6.78 -5.86
N LEU A 123 5.77 5.46 -5.67
CA LEU A 123 7.01 4.72 -5.64
C LEU A 123 7.26 4.20 -7.06
N GLN A 124 8.42 4.52 -7.63
CA GLN A 124 8.81 4.11 -8.98
C GLN A 124 10.07 3.26 -8.89
N ILE A 125 10.00 2.16 -8.12
CA ILE A 125 11.10 1.21 -7.97
C ILE A 125 10.58 -0.22 -7.96
N ASP A 126 11.39 -1.13 -8.48
CA ASP A 126 11.15 -2.56 -8.35
C ASP A 126 11.43 -3.00 -6.92
N THR A 127 10.55 -3.83 -6.38
CA THR A 127 10.65 -4.29 -5.00
C THR A 127 10.13 -5.72 -4.88
N PRO A 128 10.69 -6.57 -4.00
CA PRO A 128 10.17 -7.92 -3.78
C PRO A 128 8.79 -7.94 -3.09
N TYR A 129 8.12 -6.78 -3.02
CA TYR A 129 6.88 -6.53 -2.31
C TYR A 129 5.84 -5.84 -3.21
N ASP A 130 5.94 -5.95 -4.53
CA ASP A 130 5.00 -5.32 -5.46
C ASP A 130 3.55 -5.72 -5.15
N ASP A 131 3.27 -7.01 -4.92
CA ASP A 131 1.93 -7.46 -4.50
C ASP A 131 1.45 -6.78 -3.22
N LEU A 132 2.35 -6.49 -2.28
CA LEU A 132 1.99 -5.79 -1.03
C LEU A 132 1.85 -4.29 -1.25
N TYR A 133 2.60 -3.71 -2.19
CA TYR A 133 2.49 -2.31 -2.57
C TYR A 133 1.13 -2.03 -3.21
N GLU A 134 0.74 -2.88 -4.17
CA GLU A 134 -0.57 -2.81 -4.82
C GLU A 134 -1.69 -3.03 -3.80
N ALA A 135 -1.56 -4.06 -2.95
CA ALA A 135 -2.53 -4.34 -1.89
C ALA A 135 -2.71 -3.19 -0.88
N ALA A 136 -1.76 -2.23 -0.81
CA ALA A 136 -1.94 -1.04 0.02
C ALA A 136 -3.09 -0.15 -0.45
N SER A 137 -3.50 -0.26 -1.72
CA SER A 137 -4.61 0.50 -2.31
C SER A 137 -5.94 -0.26 -2.31
N ASP A 138 -5.92 -1.56 -2.01
CA ASP A 138 -7.12 -2.41 -1.99
C ASP A 138 -8.16 -1.92 -0.98
N LYS A 139 -9.44 -1.99 -1.36
CA LYS A 139 -10.56 -1.69 -0.46
C LYS A 139 -10.81 -2.89 0.47
N VAL A 140 -10.30 -2.78 1.69
CA VAL A 140 -10.43 -3.81 2.72
C VAL A 140 -11.81 -3.70 3.38
N HIS A 141 -12.55 -4.81 3.42
CA HIS A 141 -13.86 -4.87 4.05
C HIS A 141 -13.75 -4.79 5.59
N PRO A 142 -14.80 -4.31 6.29
CA PRO A 142 -14.85 -4.30 7.75
C PRO A 142 -14.46 -5.63 8.40
N GLY A 143 -13.60 -5.56 9.42
CA GLY A 143 -13.09 -6.70 10.18
C GLY A 143 -12.08 -7.58 9.43
N LYS A 144 -11.74 -7.27 8.17
CA LYS A 144 -10.73 -8.03 7.41
C LYS A 144 -9.34 -7.45 7.60
N THR A 145 -8.35 -8.33 7.47
CA THR A 145 -6.93 -8.01 7.62
C THR A 145 -6.17 -8.38 6.36
N ILE A 146 -5.33 -7.47 5.86
CA ILE A 146 -4.40 -7.73 4.76
C ILE A 146 -2.97 -7.34 5.15
N LYS A 147 -2.00 -7.89 4.41
CA LYS A 147 -0.62 -7.38 4.43
C LYS A 147 -0.52 -6.26 3.38
N PHE A 148 0.34 -5.29 3.65
CA PHE A 148 0.57 -4.19 2.73
C PHE A 148 2.03 -3.71 2.83
N MET A 149 2.44 -2.91 1.86
CA MET A 149 3.70 -2.17 1.88
C MET A 149 3.44 -0.70 1.51
N ILE A 150 4.01 0.22 2.28
CA ILE A 150 4.06 1.66 1.95
C ILE A 150 5.51 2.02 1.64
N GLY A 151 5.75 2.59 0.47
CA GLY A 151 7.06 3.03 0.03
C GLY A 151 7.19 4.54 0.01
N TYR A 152 8.37 5.05 0.36
CA TYR A 152 8.74 6.45 0.19
C TYR A 152 10.04 6.55 -0.58
N GLN A 153 10.06 7.37 -1.64
CA GLN A 153 11.29 7.79 -2.29
C GLN A 153 11.99 8.85 -1.42
N THR A 154 13.32 8.79 -1.34
CA THR A 154 14.11 9.72 -0.56
C THR A 154 15.47 9.99 -1.21
N ASN A 155 16.01 11.18 -1.00
CA ASN A 155 17.37 11.53 -1.46
C ASN A 155 18.45 10.89 -0.56
N LYS A 156 18.09 10.56 0.69
CA LYS A 156 19.01 10.06 1.71
C LYS A 156 18.35 8.97 2.54
N LEU A 157 19.00 7.81 2.58
CA LEU A 157 18.62 6.71 3.46
C LEU A 157 19.05 7.00 4.91
N SER A 158 18.22 6.57 5.86
CA SER A 158 18.57 6.53 7.27
C SER A 158 18.60 5.09 7.77
N THR A 159 19.32 4.84 8.86
CA THR A 159 19.25 3.56 9.58
C THR A 159 18.05 3.48 10.51
N LYS A 160 17.36 4.60 10.76
CA LYS A 160 16.21 4.71 11.66
C LYS A 160 15.12 5.59 11.08
N TYR A 161 13.88 5.14 11.27
CA TYR A 161 12.69 5.89 10.86
C TYR A 161 11.73 6.01 12.05
N LYS A 162 11.17 7.20 12.21
CA LYS A 162 10.23 7.56 13.27
C LYS A 162 8.84 7.70 12.66
N PHE A 163 7.88 7.01 13.25
CA PHE A 163 6.46 7.01 12.90
C PHE A 163 5.71 7.78 13.98
N VAL A 164 5.09 8.86 13.58
CA VAL A 164 4.33 9.74 14.45
C VAL A 164 2.85 9.54 14.14
N PRO A 165 2.07 8.97 15.08
CA PRO A 165 0.65 8.83 14.89
C PRO A 165 -0.02 10.20 14.96
N THR A 166 -1.07 10.41 14.17
CA THR A 166 -1.81 11.67 14.11
C THR A 166 -3.31 11.46 14.28
N THR A 167 -4.05 12.52 14.56
CA THR A 167 -5.51 12.59 14.37
C THR A 167 -5.82 12.90 12.89
N LYS A 168 -7.11 12.82 12.49
CA LYS A 168 -7.56 13.28 11.16
C LYS A 168 -7.25 14.76 10.92
N SER A 169 -7.19 15.55 11.99
CA SER A 169 -6.81 16.97 11.97
C SER A 169 -5.29 17.19 11.95
N SER A 170 -4.50 16.12 11.82
CA SER A 170 -3.02 16.12 11.83
C SER A 170 -2.37 16.47 13.17
N ASP A 171 -3.10 16.41 14.29
CA ASP A 171 -2.51 16.60 15.62
C ASP A 171 -1.64 15.39 15.97
N GLU A 172 -0.40 15.62 16.39
CA GLU A 172 0.50 14.53 16.76
C GLU A 172 0.10 13.86 18.08
N LEU A 173 0.10 12.53 18.07
CA LEU A 173 -0.20 11.69 19.21
C LEU A 173 1.07 11.04 19.76
N LYS A 174 1.02 10.66 21.04
CA LYS A 174 2.09 9.92 21.74
C LYS A 174 1.54 8.59 22.30
N PRO A 175 2.39 7.55 22.38
CA PRO A 175 3.81 7.56 22.02
C PRO A 175 4.04 7.38 20.51
N THR A 176 5.22 7.79 20.05
CA THR A 176 5.71 7.54 18.68
C THR A 176 6.43 6.21 18.61
N LEU A 177 6.62 5.68 17.40
CA LEU A 177 7.39 4.46 17.17
C LEU A 177 8.65 4.78 16.39
N THR A 178 9.81 4.26 16.81
CA THR A 178 11.06 4.35 16.04
C THR A 178 11.56 2.94 15.75
N LEU A 179 11.83 2.65 14.48
CA LEU A 179 12.34 1.35 14.04
C LEU A 179 13.65 1.51 13.27
N ASN A 180 14.55 0.54 13.44
CA ASN A 180 15.72 0.43 12.59
C ASN A 180 15.31 -0.11 11.22
N ALA A 181 15.90 0.43 10.16
CA ALA A 181 15.76 -0.10 8.82
C ALA A 181 16.87 -1.10 8.50
N LYS A 182 16.51 -2.16 7.78
CA LYS A 182 17.49 -3.08 7.17
C LYS A 182 17.67 -2.73 5.71
N ASN A 183 18.91 -2.65 5.24
CA ASN A 183 19.15 -2.50 3.81
C ASN A 183 18.90 -3.84 3.10
N ILE A 184 18.24 -3.77 1.94
CA ILE A 184 18.07 -4.90 1.03
C ILE A 184 18.63 -4.53 -0.34
N ASP A 185 19.21 -5.52 -1.00
CA ASP A 185 19.64 -5.42 -2.38
C ASP A 185 18.51 -5.88 -3.29
N VAL A 186 18.09 -5.00 -4.20
CA VAL A 186 17.05 -5.26 -5.20
C VAL A 186 17.59 -5.19 -6.63
N SER A 187 18.91 -5.05 -6.80
CA SER A 187 19.55 -4.96 -8.12
C SER A 187 19.26 -6.17 -9.01
N SER A 188 19.09 -7.35 -8.40
CA SER A 188 18.73 -8.58 -9.11
C SER A 188 17.30 -8.62 -9.65
N LEU A 189 16.41 -7.72 -9.21
CA LEU A 189 15.04 -7.63 -9.70
C LEU A 189 14.95 -6.85 -11.03
N ASN A 190 15.91 -5.95 -11.29
CA ASN A 190 15.98 -5.15 -12.51
C ASN A 190 16.57 -5.91 -13.71
N ASN A 191 17.06 -7.14 -13.52
CA ASN A 191 17.77 -7.89 -14.56
C ASN A 191 16.80 -8.73 -15.40
N GLY A 192 15.93 -8.03 -16.14
CA GLY A 192 15.26 -8.56 -17.32
C GLY A 192 16.08 -8.22 -18.57
N SER A 193 16.69 -9.24 -19.17
CA SER A 193 17.47 -9.23 -20.43
C SER A 193 18.96 -8.84 -20.37
N GLU A 194 19.78 -9.67 -19.70
CA GLU A 194 21.10 -10.03 -20.26
C GLU A 194 21.34 -11.53 -20.14
N SER A 195 21.79 -12.10 -21.26
CA SER A 195 22.10 -13.51 -21.49
C SER A 195 22.77 -14.20 -20.30
N LYS A 196 22.19 -15.31 -19.86
CA LYS A 196 22.90 -16.35 -19.11
C LYS A 196 23.92 -17.04 -20.02
N SER A 197 25.07 -16.41 -20.22
CA SER A 197 26.28 -17.08 -20.71
C SER A 197 27.01 -17.67 -19.52
N THR A 198 26.58 -18.84 -19.04
CA THR A 198 27.42 -19.63 -18.12
C THR A 198 28.37 -20.47 -18.98
N ALA A 199 29.60 -19.99 -19.12
CA ALA A 199 30.70 -20.83 -19.56
C ALA A 199 30.96 -21.91 -18.49
N SER A 200 30.65 -23.15 -18.82
CA SER A 200 31.36 -24.31 -18.29
C SER A 200 31.43 -25.34 -19.40
N SER A 201 32.66 -25.50 -19.87
CA SER A 201 33.13 -26.52 -20.78
C SER A 201 32.80 -27.92 -20.27
N GLU A 202 32.01 -28.68 -21.02
CA GLU A 202 32.20 -30.12 -21.10
C GLU A 202 31.73 -30.63 -22.47
N SER A 203 32.69 -31.18 -23.21
CA SER A 203 32.51 -31.76 -24.53
C SER A 203 31.74 -33.08 -24.42
N THR A 204 30.66 -33.26 -25.17
CA THR A 204 30.43 -34.54 -25.88
C THR A 204 29.41 -34.38 -26.99
N SER A 205 29.82 -34.88 -28.14
CA SER A 205 29.14 -34.92 -29.43
C SER A 205 28.04 -35.97 -29.47
N THR A 206 26.87 -35.64 -30.03
CA THR A 206 26.07 -36.56 -30.86
C THR A 206 25.09 -35.78 -31.75
N SER A 207 24.73 -36.40 -32.86
CA SER A 207 24.41 -35.79 -34.15
C SER A 207 22.94 -35.92 -34.57
N THR A 208 22.54 -35.09 -35.54
CA THR A 208 21.45 -35.23 -36.57
C THR A 208 19.99 -34.86 -36.20
N PRO A 209 19.09 -34.58 -37.19
CA PRO A 209 19.13 -33.48 -38.17
C PRO A 209 17.78 -32.73 -38.35
N GLN A 210 17.89 -31.63 -39.11
CA GLN A 210 16.93 -30.67 -39.69
C GLN A 210 15.68 -31.19 -40.44
N GLU A 211 14.55 -30.46 -40.34
CA GLU A 211 13.47 -30.20 -41.36
C GLU A 211 12.48 -29.17 -40.74
N ASN A 212 12.20 -27.96 -41.22
CA ASN A 212 11.66 -27.37 -42.47
C ASN A 212 10.10 -27.30 -42.57
N SER A 213 9.59 -26.06 -42.55
CA SER A 213 8.51 -25.48 -43.39
C SER A 213 6.99 -25.77 -43.19
N THR A 214 6.29 -24.71 -42.77
CA THR A 214 5.14 -23.98 -43.39
C THR A 214 3.67 -24.48 -43.40
N GLU A 215 2.78 -23.50 -43.14
CA GLU A 215 1.44 -23.19 -43.69
C GLU A 215 0.14 -23.40 -42.88
N ILE A 216 -0.76 -22.43 -43.17
CA ILE A 216 -2.00 -21.95 -42.57
C ILE A 216 -3.21 -22.70 -43.16
N ASP A 217 -4.29 -22.91 -42.39
CA ASP A 217 -5.66 -22.81 -42.92
C ASP A 217 -6.72 -22.59 -41.82
N SER A 218 -7.77 -21.85 -42.17
CA SER A 218 -8.91 -21.46 -41.31
C SER A 218 -10.18 -22.21 -41.74
N THR A 219 -10.93 -22.84 -40.82
CA THR A 219 -12.39 -23.00 -40.99
C THR A 219 -13.10 -23.24 -39.65
N SER A 220 -14.23 -22.55 -39.46
CA SER A 220 -15.12 -22.58 -38.31
C SER A 220 -16.18 -23.69 -38.39
N SER A 221 -16.45 -24.39 -37.28
CA SER A 221 -17.79 -24.91 -36.92
C SER A 221 -17.84 -25.39 -35.46
N SER A 222 -19.04 -25.31 -34.88
CA SER A 222 -19.33 -25.32 -33.45
C SER A 222 -19.62 -26.71 -32.87
N SER A 223 -19.33 -26.86 -31.57
CA SER A 223 -20.09 -27.56 -30.52
C SER A 223 -19.44 -28.75 -29.77
N SER A 224 -19.38 -28.52 -28.45
CA SER A 224 -19.41 -29.44 -27.30
C SER A 224 -18.15 -30.22 -26.87
N THR A 225 -17.53 -29.64 -25.84
CA THR A 225 -17.00 -30.28 -24.62
C THR A 225 -16.03 -31.44 -24.80
N THR A 226 -14.74 -31.09 -24.77
CA THR A 226 -13.77 -31.87 -23.99
C THR A 226 -12.85 -30.90 -23.28
N GLN A 227 -12.82 -31.04 -21.96
CA GLN A 227 -12.10 -30.25 -20.99
C GLN A 227 -10.60 -30.34 -21.31
N THR A 228 -10.11 -29.36 -22.06
CA THR A 228 -8.69 -29.20 -22.36
C THR A 228 -8.19 -28.17 -21.37
N SER A 229 -7.39 -28.62 -20.40
CA SER A 229 -6.68 -27.73 -19.50
C SER A 229 -5.75 -26.87 -20.36
N ASN A 230 -6.19 -25.67 -20.71
CA ASN A 230 -5.33 -24.68 -21.36
C ASN A 230 -4.33 -24.23 -20.30
N SER A 231 -3.21 -24.94 -20.25
CA SER A 231 -2.08 -24.58 -19.42
C SER A 231 -1.37 -23.41 -20.09
N TYR A 232 -1.90 -22.21 -19.91
CA TYR A 232 -1.19 -20.97 -20.17
C TYR A 232 -0.05 -20.92 -19.15
N ALA A 233 1.13 -21.38 -19.56
CA ALA A 233 2.26 -21.66 -18.66
C ALA A 233 2.64 -20.48 -17.75
N ASP A 234 2.26 -19.26 -18.15
CA ASP A 234 2.59 -18.01 -17.49
C ASP A 234 1.34 -17.19 -17.09
N LEU A 235 0.19 -17.83 -16.90
CA LEU A 235 -0.96 -17.20 -16.23
C LEU A 235 -1.36 -18.05 -15.00
N PRO A 236 -1.80 -17.42 -13.89
CA PRO A 236 -2.36 -18.16 -12.79
C PRO A 236 -3.56 -19.00 -13.28
N PRO A 237 -3.84 -20.17 -12.68
CA PRO A 237 -4.96 -21.02 -13.08
C PRO A 237 -6.25 -20.21 -13.20
N PHE A 238 -6.82 -20.20 -14.39
CA PHE A 238 -7.94 -19.36 -14.74
C PHE A 238 -8.80 -20.05 -15.79
N ASP A 239 -10.07 -20.30 -15.44
CA ASP A 239 -11.06 -20.96 -16.29
C ASP A 239 -12.19 -19.98 -16.68
N GLY A 240 -11.84 -18.78 -17.15
CA GLY A 240 -12.81 -17.72 -17.44
C GLY A 240 -12.56 -16.96 -18.73
N THR A 241 -13.32 -15.88 -18.93
CA THR A 241 -13.24 -14.97 -20.08
C THR A 241 -12.30 -13.78 -19.82
N LEU A 242 -11.92 -13.01 -20.84
CA LEU A 242 -11.19 -11.75 -20.65
C LEU A 242 -11.79 -10.87 -19.53
N SER A 243 -13.12 -10.78 -19.48
CA SER A 243 -13.83 -9.99 -18.47
C SER A 243 -13.63 -10.53 -17.06
N ASP A 244 -13.63 -11.86 -16.87
CA ASP A 244 -13.41 -12.44 -15.55
C ASP A 244 -11.96 -12.22 -15.08
N PHE A 245 -11.01 -12.23 -16.01
CA PHE A 245 -9.62 -11.93 -15.71
C PHE A 245 -9.45 -10.46 -15.29
N ILE A 246 -10.02 -9.52 -16.06
CA ILE A 246 -10.01 -8.10 -15.73
C ILE A 246 -10.70 -7.83 -14.40
N ASN A 247 -11.85 -8.44 -14.13
CA ASN A 247 -12.57 -8.26 -12.86
C ASN A 247 -11.77 -8.76 -11.65
N LYS A 248 -10.96 -9.81 -11.84
CA LYS A 248 -10.18 -10.43 -10.77
C LYS A 248 -8.83 -9.74 -10.54
N TYR A 249 -8.14 -9.35 -11.62
CA TYR A 249 -6.77 -8.84 -11.57
C TYR A 249 -6.66 -7.35 -11.89
N GLY A 250 -7.74 -6.71 -12.34
CA GLY A 250 -7.79 -5.28 -12.68
C GLY A 250 -7.11 -4.90 -14.00
N VAL A 251 -6.50 -5.86 -14.69
CA VAL A 251 -5.72 -5.68 -15.93
C VAL A 251 -6.00 -6.81 -16.92
N THR A 252 -5.65 -6.63 -18.18
CA THR A 252 -5.75 -7.68 -19.21
C THR A 252 -4.66 -8.74 -19.01
N PRO A 253 -4.83 -9.96 -19.54
CA PRO A 253 -3.82 -11.02 -19.48
C PRO A 253 -2.45 -10.63 -20.08
N ALA A 254 -2.42 -9.93 -21.20
CA ALA A 254 -1.17 -9.44 -21.80
C ALA A 254 -0.47 -8.43 -20.87
N VAL A 255 -1.21 -7.43 -20.36
CA VAL A 255 -0.67 -6.48 -19.37
C VAL A 255 -0.21 -7.20 -18.10
N TYR A 256 -0.96 -8.20 -17.65
CA TYR A 256 -0.60 -9.01 -16.49
C TYR A 256 0.72 -9.76 -16.71
N LYS A 257 0.98 -10.28 -17.91
CA LYS A 257 2.26 -10.92 -18.25
C LYS A 257 3.42 -9.94 -18.24
N VAL A 258 3.24 -8.75 -18.80
CA VAL A 258 4.24 -7.68 -18.70
C VAL A 258 4.53 -7.36 -17.23
N GLN A 259 3.49 -7.18 -16.42
CA GLN A 259 3.60 -6.77 -15.02
C GLN A 259 4.13 -7.86 -14.09
N LYS A 260 3.76 -9.13 -14.29
CA LYS A 260 4.04 -10.23 -13.35
C LYS A 260 5.14 -11.17 -13.82
N PHE A 261 5.38 -11.26 -15.12
CA PHE A 261 6.38 -12.15 -15.71
C PHE A 261 7.51 -11.39 -16.40
N GLY A 262 7.49 -10.05 -16.38
CA GLY A 262 8.54 -9.21 -16.97
C GLY A 262 8.64 -9.36 -18.49
N MET A 263 7.58 -9.86 -19.12
CA MET A 263 7.51 -10.09 -20.55
C MET A 263 7.49 -8.74 -21.29
N SER A 264 8.14 -8.66 -22.45
CA SER A 264 8.00 -7.44 -23.27
C SER A 264 6.55 -7.27 -23.73
N PRO A 265 6.07 -6.03 -24.01
CA PRO A 265 4.70 -5.84 -24.50
C PRO A 265 4.38 -6.67 -25.76
N GLU A 266 5.32 -6.77 -26.70
CA GLU A 266 5.18 -7.57 -27.92
C GLU A 266 5.04 -9.07 -27.61
N GLU A 267 5.93 -9.60 -26.76
CA GLU A 267 5.92 -11.02 -26.39
C GLU A 267 4.69 -11.36 -25.53
N ALA A 268 4.22 -10.41 -24.72
CA ALA A 268 3.02 -10.56 -23.91
C ALA A 268 1.75 -10.63 -24.75
N LEU A 269 1.67 -9.84 -25.83
CA LEU A 269 0.60 -9.93 -26.80
C LEU A 269 0.69 -11.27 -27.55
N LYS A 270 1.83 -11.57 -28.18
CA LYS A 270 2.02 -12.80 -28.96
C LYS A 270 1.81 -14.11 -28.18
N SER A 271 2.00 -14.08 -26.86
CA SER A 271 1.78 -15.25 -26.00
C SER A 271 0.36 -15.31 -25.42
N THR A 272 -0.42 -14.25 -25.53
CA THR A 272 -1.81 -14.17 -25.05
C THR A 272 -2.75 -14.56 -26.18
N PRO A 273 -3.65 -15.53 -25.97
CA PRO A 273 -4.62 -15.87 -27.01
C PRO A 273 -5.52 -14.67 -27.32
N ASP A 274 -5.87 -14.45 -28.59
CA ASP A 274 -6.73 -13.34 -29.05
C ASP A 274 -8.06 -13.23 -28.27
N GLU A 275 -8.64 -14.36 -27.86
CA GLU A 275 -9.88 -14.42 -27.07
C GLU A 275 -9.74 -13.79 -25.66
N LEU A 276 -8.50 -13.62 -25.23
CA LEU A 276 -8.07 -13.01 -23.97
C LEU A 276 -7.38 -11.66 -24.19
N GLU A 277 -7.55 -11.07 -25.38
CA GLU A 277 -7.08 -9.73 -25.71
C GLU A 277 -8.24 -8.77 -25.98
N THR A 278 -7.99 -7.49 -25.72
CA THR A 278 -8.87 -6.42 -26.18
C THR A 278 -8.65 -6.14 -27.65
N SER A 279 -9.64 -5.52 -28.32
CA SER A 279 -9.48 -5.12 -29.73
C SER A 279 -8.31 -4.14 -29.96
N GLY A 280 -7.94 -3.35 -28.95
CA GLY A 280 -6.78 -2.46 -29.02
C GLY A 280 -5.46 -3.21 -28.93
N GLU A 281 -5.41 -4.28 -28.13
CA GLU A 281 -4.25 -5.17 -28.01
C GLU A 281 -3.99 -5.91 -29.33
N ILE A 282 -5.02 -6.50 -29.95
CA ILE A 282 -4.92 -7.16 -31.26
C ILE A 282 -4.42 -6.20 -32.35
N GLN A 283 -4.92 -4.95 -32.37
CA GLN A 283 -4.46 -3.94 -33.33
C GLN A 283 -2.99 -3.55 -33.08
N THR A 284 -2.57 -3.55 -31.82
CA THR A 284 -1.19 -3.22 -31.44
C THR A 284 -0.27 -4.39 -31.81
N GLU A 285 -0.69 -5.63 -31.57
CA GLU A 285 0.01 -6.85 -31.98
C GLU A 285 0.29 -6.85 -33.49
N ALA A 286 -0.73 -6.56 -34.30
CA ALA A 286 -0.59 -6.48 -35.76
C ALA A 286 0.30 -5.31 -36.24
N GLY A 287 0.60 -4.35 -35.36
CA GLY A 287 1.45 -3.20 -35.61
C GLY A 287 2.93 -3.40 -35.23
N TYR A 288 3.26 -4.52 -34.57
CA TYR A 288 4.64 -4.95 -34.33
C TYR A 288 5.19 -5.73 -35.54
#